data_AF-A0AAW2XCI7-F1
#
_entry.id   AF-A0AAW2XCI7-F1
#
_cell.length_a   1.000
_cell.length_b   1.000
_cell.length_c   1.000
_cell.angle_alpha   90.00
_cell.angle_beta   90.00
_cell.angle_gamma   90.00
#
_symmetry.space_group_name_H-M   'P 1'
#
loop_
_entity.id
_entity.type
_entity.pdbx_description
1 polymer ?
#
loop_
_entity_poly.entity_id
_entity_poly.type
_entity_poly.pdbx_seq_one_letter_code
_entity_poly.pdbx_strand_id
1 'polypeptide(L)'
;MENSRWPKCQTRDDGWLERPITFKPITPCNILISNVRVDELIDNSSRCWKSEVVDTLLWPEDADLVKSIPLGTFPSSNVQVWHYSKSGLFTVKSTYHIACRVVNEKIKMNRGNMSRNPVCLGFIWKANILNKCKKLLWRLCKEAIPTTKNLMRKKCSIKVHA
;
A
#
# COMPACT_ATOMS: atom_id res chain seq x y z
N MET A 1 2.98 -8.28 -36.82
CA MET A 1 4.08 -8.88 -36.03
C MET A 1 4.62 -7.77 -35.15
N GLU A 2 3.84 -7.38 -34.15
CA GLU A 2 3.86 -7.93 -32.79
C GLU A 2 4.91 -7.21 -31.94
N ASN A 3 4.46 -6.15 -31.26
CA ASN A 3 5.11 -5.58 -30.10
C ASN A 3 4.00 -5.25 -29.11
N SER A 4 3.48 -6.28 -28.46
CA SER A 4 2.70 -6.13 -27.24
C SER A 4 3.64 -5.50 -26.22
N ARG A 5 3.54 -4.17 -26.08
CA ARG A 5 4.43 -3.28 -25.29
C ARG A 5 4.49 -3.62 -23.79
N TRP A 6 3.70 -4.58 -23.33
CA TRP A 6 3.49 -4.85 -21.92
C TRP A 6 3.52 -6.36 -21.64
N PRO A 7 4.20 -6.80 -20.57
CA PRO A 7 4.15 -8.19 -20.13
C PRO A 7 2.72 -8.56 -19.77
N LYS A 8 2.28 -9.75 -20.19
CA LYS A 8 0.99 -10.33 -19.78
C LYS A 8 1.02 -10.62 -18.28
N CYS A 9 -0.11 -10.38 -17.60
CA CYS A 9 -0.18 -10.56 -16.15
C CYS A 9 -0.02 -12.04 -15.75
N GLN A 10 0.89 -12.28 -14.80
CA GLN A 10 1.09 -13.58 -14.15
C GLN A 10 0.11 -13.73 -13.00
N THR A 11 -0.39 -14.95 -12.81
CA THR A 11 -1.41 -15.23 -11.79
C THR A 11 -0.93 -14.96 -10.36
N ARG A 12 0.36 -15.11 -10.07
CA ARG A 12 0.91 -14.93 -8.72
C ARG A 12 1.54 -13.57 -8.46
N ASP A 13 2.44 -13.16 -9.35
CA ASP A 13 3.36 -12.06 -9.04
C ASP A 13 2.72 -10.69 -9.25
N ASP A 14 1.70 -10.62 -10.09
CA ASP A 14 0.96 -9.40 -10.35
C ASP A 14 -0.23 -9.23 -9.39
N GLY A 15 -0.45 -7.98 -8.97
CA GLY A 15 -1.52 -7.60 -8.06
C GLY A 15 -2.87 -7.46 -8.76
N TRP A 16 -3.37 -8.50 -9.41
CA TRP A 16 -4.59 -8.45 -10.23
C TRP A 16 -5.87 -8.89 -9.49
N LEU A 17 -5.73 -9.50 -8.31
CA LEU A 17 -6.85 -9.94 -7.48
C LEU A 17 -7.26 -8.84 -6.53
N GLU A 18 -8.55 -8.52 -6.41
CA GLU A 18 -9.02 -7.47 -5.50
C GLU A 18 -9.02 -7.92 -4.03
N ARG A 19 -7.83 -8.05 -3.43
CA ARG A 19 -7.65 -8.29 -2.00
C ARG A 19 -7.15 -7.02 -1.30
N PRO A 20 -7.68 -6.65 -0.11
CA PRO A 20 -7.47 -5.32 0.49
C PRO A 20 -6.02 -4.94 0.82
N ILE A 21 -5.08 -5.89 0.82
CA ILE A 21 -3.73 -5.69 1.35
C ILE A 21 -2.66 -6.10 0.33
N THR A 22 -2.78 -7.29 -0.25
CA THR A 22 -1.74 -7.87 -1.12
C THR A 22 -2.04 -7.74 -2.60
N PHE A 23 -3.31 -7.57 -2.98
CA PHE A 23 -3.83 -7.71 -4.35
C PHE A 23 -3.43 -9.01 -5.07
N LYS A 24 -3.00 -10.02 -4.29
CA LYS A 24 -2.45 -11.28 -4.78
C LYS A 24 -3.23 -12.46 -4.20
N PRO A 25 -3.32 -13.59 -4.92
CA PRO A 25 -3.85 -14.82 -4.37
C PRO A 25 -3.14 -15.21 -3.06
N ILE A 26 -3.90 -15.74 -2.10
CA ILE A 26 -3.39 -16.29 -0.84
C ILE A 26 -2.86 -17.71 -1.08
N THR A 27 -3.34 -18.38 -2.13
CA THR A 27 -2.99 -19.74 -2.52
C THR A 27 -1.47 -19.91 -2.48
N PRO A 28 -0.96 -20.87 -1.68
CA PRO A 28 0.47 -21.11 -1.53
C PRO A 28 1.10 -21.50 -2.87
N CYS A 29 2.36 -21.12 -3.03
CA CYS A 29 3.09 -21.27 -4.27
C CYS A 29 3.27 -22.76 -4.62
N ASN A 30 2.64 -23.21 -5.70
CA ASN A 30 3.04 -24.44 -6.39
C ASN A 30 3.77 -24.06 -7.69
N ILE A 31 4.73 -24.88 -8.12
CA ILE A 31 5.51 -24.70 -9.37
C ILE A 31 4.57 -24.52 -10.58
N LEU A 32 3.39 -25.14 -10.51
CA LEU A 32 2.35 -25.03 -11.52
C LEU A 32 1.72 -23.63 -11.59
N ILE A 33 1.62 -22.90 -10.48
CA ILE A 33 0.93 -21.60 -10.41
C ILE A 33 1.89 -20.46 -10.77
N SER A 34 3.20 -20.59 -10.47
CA SER A 34 4.16 -19.51 -10.70
C SER A 34 4.34 -19.14 -12.19
N ASN A 35 4.09 -20.09 -13.09
CA ASN A 35 4.31 -19.91 -14.52
C ASN A 35 3.02 -19.67 -15.32
N VAL A 36 1.85 -19.80 -14.69
CA VAL A 36 0.55 -19.67 -15.38
C VAL A 36 0.16 -18.21 -15.52
N ARG A 37 -0.23 -17.83 -16.73
CA ARG A 37 -0.72 -16.49 -17.02
C ARG A 37 -2.24 -16.42 -16.87
N VAL A 38 -2.75 -15.22 -16.58
CA VAL A 38 -4.21 -15.03 -16.43
C VAL A 38 -4.94 -15.27 -17.75
N ASP A 39 -4.31 -15.03 -18.90
CA ASP A 39 -4.91 -15.33 -20.21
C ASP A 39 -5.07 -16.82 -20.48
N GLU A 40 -4.25 -17.68 -19.87
CA GLU A 40 -4.37 -19.15 -19.99
C GLU A 40 -5.57 -19.70 -19.20
N LEU A 41 -5.99 -18.99 -18.15
CA LEU A 41 -7.18 -19.29 -17.35
C LEU A 41 -8.50 -18.89 -18.03
N ILE A 42 -8.43 -18.11 -19.12
CA ILE A 42 -9.59 -17.63 -19.85
C ILE A 42 -9.77 -18.47 -21.11
N ASP A 43 -11.01 -18.87 -21.40
CA ASP A 43 -11.36 -19.38 -22.71
C ASP A 43 -11.60 -18.20 -23.68
N ASN A 44 -10.77 -18.11 -24.72
CA ASN A 44 -10.85 -17.04 -25.71
C ASN A 44 -12.09 -17.16 -26.60
N SER A 45 -12.66 -18.35 -26.74
CA SER A 45 -13.84 -18.59 -27.58
C SER A 45 -15.13 -18.18 -26.89
N SER A 46 -15.35 -18.63 -25.65
CA SER A 46 -16.55 -18.30 -24.87
C SER A 46 -16.42 -17.03 -24.01
N ARG A 47 -15.20 -16.49 -23.86
CA ARG A 47 -14.89 -15.37 -22.95
C ARG A 47 -15.33 -15.64 -21.51
N CYS A 48 -15.22 -16.89 -21.10
CA CYS A 48 -15.48 -17.37 -19.74
C CYS A 48 -14.20 -17.84 -19.05
N TRP A 49 -14.20 -17.85 -17.73
CA TRP A 49 -13.16 -18.51 -16.95
C TRP A 49 -13.23 -20.01 -17.15
N LYS A 50 -12.08 -20.67 -17.32
CA LYS A 50 -11.99 -22.13 -17.32
C LYS A 50 -12.10 -22.64 -15.89
N SER A 51 -13.33 -22.77 -15.38
CA SER A 51 -13.61 -23.10 -13.97
C SER A 51 -12.79 -24.29 -13.46
N GLU A 52 -12.70 -25.38 -14.24
CA GLU A 52 -11.92 -26.57 -13.87
C GLU A 52 -10.43 -26.27 -13.65
N VAL A 53 -9.85 -25.41 -14.49
CA VAL A 53 -8.43 -25.02 -14.39
C VAL A 53 -8.22 -24.05 -13.22
N VAL A 54 -9.17 -23.15 -13.00
CA VAL A 54 -9.13 -22.19 -11.89
C VAL A 54 -9.25 -22.92 -10.54
N ASP A 55 -10.21 -23.83 -10.42
CA ASP A 55 -10.48 -24.58 -9.18
C ASP A 55 -9.39 -25.62 -8.86
N THR A 56 -8.62 -26.07 -9.86
CA THR A 56 -7.47 -26.97 -9.64
C THR A 56 -6.20 -26.23 -9.25
N LEU A 57 -6.02 -25.00 -9.74
CA LEU A 57 -4.82 -24.19 -9.48
C LEU A 57 -4.93 -23.31 -8.24
N LEU A 58 -6.13 -22.85 -7.88
CA LEU A 58 -6.35 -21.89 -6.81
C LEU A 58 -7.15 -22.52 -5.67
N TRP A 59 -6.93 -22.03 -4.45
CA TRP A 59 -7.82 -22.33 -3.34
C TRP A 59 -9.24 -21.79 -3.61
N PRO A 60 -10.29 -22.41 -3.04
CA PRO A 60 -11.67 -22.02 -3.28
C PRO A 60 -11.91 -20.53 -3.09
N GLU A 61 -11.32 -19.92 -2.06
CA GLU A 61 -11.47 -18.50 -1.76
C GLU A 61 -10.84 -17.59 -2.82
N ASP A 62 -9.75 -18.01 -3.47
CA ASP A 62 -9.15 -17.27 -4.58
C ASP A 62 -9.88 -17.58 -5.89
N ALA A 63 -10.26 -18.84 -6.12
CA ALA A 63 -11.01 -19.26 -7.30
C ALA A 63 -12.34 -18.51 -7.43
N ASP A 64 -13.09 -18.38 -6.35
CA ASP A 64 -14.36 -17.66 -6.34
C ASP A 64 -14.17 -16.17 -6.62
N LEU A 65 -13.10 -15.57 -6.10
CA LEU A 65 -12.74 -14.19 -6.44
C LEU A 65 -12.39 -14.05 -7.92
N VAL A 66 -11.58 -14.95 -8.48
CA VAL A 66 -11.25 -14.94 -9.92
C VAL A 66 -12.51 -15.06 -10.76
N LYS A 67 -13.37 -16.05 -10.47
CA LYS A 67 -14.62 -16.29 -11.19
C LYS A 67 -15.59 -15.11 -11.09
N SER A 68 -15.51 -14.31 -10.02
CA SER A 68 -16.33 -13.09 -9.85
C SER A 68 -15.89 -11.92 -10.74
N ILE A 69 -14.67 -11.94 -11.27
CA ILE A 69 -14.17 -10.86 -12.14
C ILE A 69 -14.87 -10.96 -13.50
N PRO A 70 -15.62 -9.93 -13.92
CA PRO A 70 -16.30 -9.94 -15.19
C PRO A 70 -15.29 -9.87 -16.34
N LEU A 71 -15.39 -10.80 -17.27
CA LEU A 71 -14.60 -10.79 -18.49
C LEU A 71 -15.30 -9.91 -19.54
N GLY A 72 -14.54 -9.00 -20.16
CA GLY A 72 -15.07 -8.18 -21.25
C GLY A 72 -15.48 -9.04 -22.45
N THR A 73 -16.63 -8.73 -23.05
CA THR A 73 -17.20 -9.44 -24.22
C THR A 73 -16.30 -9.33 -25.45
N PHE A 74 -15.58 -8.21 -25.57
CA PHE A 74 -14.68 -7.97 -26.69
C PHE A 74 -13.22 -8.15 -26.28
N PRO A 75 -12.36 -8.62 -27.20
CA PRO A 75 -10.93 -8.65 -26.99
C PRO A 75 -10.41 -7.22 -26.88
N SER A 76 -10.23 -6.75 -25.64
CA SER A 76 -9.57 -5.50 -25.33
C SER A 76 -8.10 -5.75 -25.04
N SER A 77 -7.26 -4.75 -25.32
CA SER A 77 -5.88 -4.77 -24.87
C SER A 77 -5.84 -4.75 -23.34
N ASN A 78 -4.76 -5.31 -22.75
CA ASN A 78 -4.55 -5.24 -21.31
C ASN A 78 -4.46 -3.77 -20.87
N VAL A 79 -5.35 -3.35 -19.97
CA VAL A 79 -5.38 -1.99 -19.41
C VAL A 79 -5.03 -2.05 -17.94
N GLN A 80 -4.15 -1.16 -17.49
CA GLN A 80 -3.87 -0.99 -16.07
C GLN A 80 -5.01 -0.21 -15.41
N VAL A 81 -5.59 -0.80 -14.36
CA VAL A 81 -6.73 -0.24 -13.64
C VAL A 81 -6.28 0.17 -12.24
N TRP A 82 -6.75 1.34 -11.80
CA TRP A 82 -6.54 1.84 -10.45
C TRP A 82 -7.66 1.37 -9.52
N HIS A 83 -7.40 0.33 -8.72
CA HIS A 83 -8.38 -0.30 -7.82
C HIS A 83 -9.07 0.67 -6.84
N TYR A 84 -8.41 1.77 -6.47
CA TYR A 84 -8.97 2.74 -5.53
C TYR A 84 -9.86 3.79 -6.20
N SER A 85 -10.19 3.63 -7.48
CA SER A 85 -11.18 4.44 -8.17
C SER A 85 -12.26 3.57 -8.79
N LYS A 86 -13.52 3.98 -8.62
CA LYS A 86 -14.68 3.30 -9.25
C LYS A 86 -14.63 3.31 -10.78
N SER A 87 -13.98 4.32 -11.37
CA SER A 87 -13.78 4.40 -12.81
C SER A 87 -12.51 3.67 -13.28
N GLY A 88 -11.72 3.12 -12.36
CA GLY A 88 -10.42 2.53 -12.69
C GLY A 88 -9.35 3.56 -13.07
N LEU A 89 -9.66 4.86 -13.09
CA LEU A 89 -8.72 5.90 -13.46
C LEU A 89 -7.87 6.34 -12.27
N PHE A 90 -6.58 6.46 -12.51
CA PHE A 90 -5.65 7.04 -11.56
C PHE A 90 -5.90 8.55 -11.42
N THR A 91 -6.07 9.02 -10.19
CA THR A 91 -6.15 10.46 -9.89
C THR A 91 -5.31 10.81 -8.67
N VAL A 92 -4.67 11.99 -8.69
CA VAL A 92 -3.89 12.52 -7.56
C VAL A 92 -4.73 12.62 -6.29
N LYS A 93 -6.03 12.90 -6.43
CA LYS A 93 -6.97 12.93 -5.31
C LYS A 93 -7.09 11.55 -4.65
N SER A 94 -7.31 10.50 -5.44
CA SER A 94 -7.43 9.13 -4.91
C SER A 94 -6.14 8.64 -4.24
N THR A 95 -4.97 8.94 -4.80
CA THR A 95 -3.68 8.60 -4.19
C THR A 95 -3.44 9.34 -2.89
N TYR A 96 -3.79 10.63 -2.84
CA TYR A 96 -3.68 11.42 -1.61
C TYR A 96 -4.53 10.82 -0.48
N HIS A 97 -5.77 10.43 -0.76
CA HIS A 97 -6.64 9.79 0.23
C HIS A 97 -6.04 8.49 0.78
N ILE A 98 -5.44 7.66 -0.08
CA ILE A 98 -4.76 6.43 0.34
C ILE A 98 -3.53 6.75 1.17
N ALA A 99 -2.70 7.71 0.75
CA ALA A 99 -1.51 8.12 1.49
C ALA A 99 -1.89 8.59 2.90
N CYS A 100 -2.93 9.42 3.03
CA CYS A 100 -3.46 9.82 4.33
C CYS A 100 -3.94 8.64 5.18
N ARG A 101 -4.64 7.66 4.58
CA ARG A 101 -5.10 6.45 5.27
C ARG A 101 -3.92 5.63 5.80
N VAL A 102 -2.91 5.36 4.97
CA VAL A 102 -1.71 4.60 5.34
C VAL A 102 -0.94 5.29 6.46
N VAL A 103 -0.80 6.61 6.39
CA VAL A 103 -0.16 7.39 7.47
C VAL A 103 -0.96 7.27 8.78
N ASN A 104 -2.28 7.39 8.71
CA ASN A 104 -3.14 7.29 9.90
C ASN A 104 -3.12 5.87 10.52
N GLU A 105 -3.12 4.82 9.71
CA GLU A 105 -3.01 3.44 10.18
C GLU A 105 -1.64 3.15 10.81
N LYS A 106 -0.55 3.64 10.21
CA LYS A 106 0.79 3.57 10.84
C LYS A 106 0.82 4.28 12.19
N ILE A 107 0.19 5.44 12.31
CA ILE A 107 0.07 6.17 13.58
C ILE A 107 -0.74 5.37 14.60
N LYS A 108 -1.82 4.70 14.20
CA LYS A 108 -2.64 3.85 15.09
C LYS A 108 -1.87 2.61 15.56
N MET A 109 -1.17 1.91 14.66
CA MET A 109 -0.37 0.72 15.01
C MET A 109 0.78 1.06 15.96
N ASN A 110 1.38 2.25 15.83
CA ASN A 110 2.46 2.68 16.70
C ASN A 110 2.01 3.11 18.12
N ARG A 111 0.71 3.09 18.42
CA ARG A 111 0.18 3.33 19.78
C ARG A 111 0.39 2.15 20.73
N GLY A 112 0.70 0.95 20.21
CA GLY A 112 1.07 -0.22 21.01
C GLY A 112 2.50 -0.17 21.55
N ASN A 113 3.39 0.63 20.97
CA ASN A 113 4.77 0.83 21.44
C ASN A 113 4.87 2.08 22.31
N MET A 114 4.42 1.95 23.55
CA MET A 114 4.50 2.99 24.57
C MET A 114 5.93 3.17 25.14
N SER A 115 6.96 3.19 24.28
CA SER A 115 8.36 3.39 24.69
C SER A 115 9.05 4.60 24.05
N ARG A 116 8.36 5.39 23.24
CA ARG A 116 8.78 6.75 22.89
C ARG A 116 7.63 7.69 23.14
N ASN A 117 7.55 8.17 24.39
CA ASN A 117 6.68 9.26 24.86
C ASN A 117 6.19 10.14 23.71
N PRO A 118 4.96 9.95 23.19
CA PRO A 118 4.33 10.99 22.42
C PRO A 118 3.94 12.02 23.47
N VAL A 119 4.84 12.96 23.75
CA VAL A 119 4.50 14.13 24.58
C VAL A 119 3.18 14.63 24.03
N CYS A 120 2.10 14.55 24.83
CA CYS A 120 0.74 14.85 24.38
C CYS A 120 0.66 16.33 23.99
N LEU A 121 1.06 16.71 22.77
CA LEU A 121 1.22 18.09 22.32
C LEU A 121 -0.08 18.91 22.46
N GLY A 122 -1.22 18.25 22.61
CA GLY A 122 -2.49 18.88 22.97
C GLY A 122 -2.43 19.72 24.25
N PHE A 123 -1.65 19.34 25.28
CA PHE A 123 -1.54 20.16 26.49
C PHE A 123 -0.83 21.49 26.22
N ILE A 124 0.14 21.52 25.29
CA ILE A 124 0.90 22.73 24.93
C ILE A 124 -0.04 23.79 24.35
N TRP A 125 -0.99 23.35 23.53
CA TRP A 125 -1.94 24.25 22.88
C TRP A 125 -3.05 24.72 23.82
N LYS A 126 -3.44 23.88 24.78
CA LYS A 126 -4.38 24.21 25.86
C LYS A 126 -3.80 25.10 26.96
N ALA A 127 -2.47 25.14 27.12
CA ALA A 127 -1.82 25.96 28.13
C ALA A 127 -2.07 27.46 27.90
N ASN A 128 -2.36 28.20 28.97
CA ASN A 128 -2.57 29.65 28.92
C ASN A 128 -1.22 30.40 28.95
N ILE A 129 -0.42 30.24 27.89
CA ILE A 129 0.90 30.86 27.72
C ILE A 129 1.00 31.53 26.35
N LEU A 130 1.96 32.44 26.19
CA LEU A 130 2.21 33.11 24.91
C LEU A 130 2.51 32.09 23.80
N ASN A 131 2.00 32.38 22.60
CA ASN A 131 2.19 31.53 21.42
C ASN A 131 3.67 31.30 21.06
N LYS A 132 4.55 32.25 21.39
CA LYS A 132 6.02 32.08 21.22
C LYS A 132 6.55 30.91 22.05
N CYS A 133 6.09 30.77 23.30
CA CYS A 133 6.45 29.68 24.19
C CYS A 133 5.86 28.36 23.72
N LYS A 134 4.61 28.34 23.23
CA LYS A 134 3.98 27.13 22.65
C LYS A 134 4.79 26.58 21.47
N LYS A 135 5.22 27.46 20.55
CA LYS A 135 6.07 27.09 19.41
C LYS A 135 7.42 26.52 19.85
N LEU A 136 8.05 27.14 20.86
CA LEU A 136 9.31 26.64 21.42
C LEU A 136 9.14 25.27 22.06
N LEU A 137 8.12 25.09 22.91
CA LEU A 137 7.83 23.83 23.59
C LEU A 137 7.53 22.72 22.59
N TRP A 138 6.72 23.00 21.56
CA TRP A 138 6.46 22.03 20.48
C TRP A 138 7.74 21.59 19.77
N ARG A 139 8.65 22.54 19.46
CA ARG A 139 9.96 22.23 18.86
C ARG A 139 10.85 21.42 19.80
N LEU A 140 10.81 21.71 21.11
CA LEU A 140 11.57 21.00 22.13
C LEU A 140 11.10 19.55 22.28
N CYS A 141 9.78 19.34 22.40
CA CYS A 141 9.17 18.02 22.53
C CYS A 141 9.37 17.14 21.28
N LYS A 142 9.54 17.76 20.11
CA LYS A 142 9.89 17.08 18.86
C LYS A 142 11.39 16.94 18.64
N GLU A 143 12.22 17.36 19.60
CA GLU A 143 13.67 17.32 19.49
C GLU A 143 14.20 18.03 18.23
N ALA A 144 13.47 19.05 17.76
CA ALA A 144 13.77 19.83 16.56
C ALA A 144 14.72 21.00 16.85
N ILE A 145 15.03 21.25 18.12
CA ILE A 145 15.99 22.27 18.57
C ILE A 145 17.38 21.63 18.61
N PRO A 146 18.43 22.30 18.11
CA PRO A 146 19.82 21.85 18.20
C PRO A 146 20.31 21.99 19.65
N THR A 147 19.84 21.11 20.52
CA THR A 147 20.42 20.92 21.86
C THR A 147 21.66 20.04 21.74
N THR A 148 22.60 20.17 22.69
CA THR A 148 23.82 19.35 22.77
C THR A 148 23.49 17.86 22.66
N LYS A 149 22.45 17.40 23.37
CA LYS A 149 21.94 16.03 23.29
C LYS A 149 21.48 15.63 21.87
N ASN A 150 20.74 16.50 21.17
CA ASN A 150 20.26 16.23 19.82
C ASN A 150 21.37 16.25 18.77
N LEU A 151 22.34 17.14 18.93
CA LEU A 151 23.52 17.23 18.07
C LEU A 151 24.40 15.97 18.22
N MET A 152 24.65 15.53 19.46
CA MET A 152 25.37 14.27 19.74
C MET A 152 24.68 13.06 19.12
N ARG A 153 23.34 12.97 19.26
CA ARG A 153 22.56 11.89 18.64
C ARG A 153 22.62 11.89 17.11
N LYS A 154 22.72 13.08 16.50
CA LYS A 154 22.87 13.25 15.05
C LYS A 154 24.33 13.16 14.57
N LYS A 155 25.27 12.80 15.46
CA LYS A 155 26.71 12.70 15.18
C LYS A 155 27.32 14.00 14.65
N CYS A 156 26.76 15.15 15.03
CA CYS A 156 27.37 16.44 14.74
C CYS A 156 28.51 16.70 15.73
N SER A 157 29.69 17.09 15.22
CA SER A 157 30.85 17.41 16.07
C SER A 157 30.59 18.70 16.85
N ILE A 158 30.56 18.61 18.18
CA ILE A 158 30.38 19.77 19.06
C ILE A 158 31.76 20.18 19.56
N LYS A 159 32.30 21.29 19.05
CA LYS A 159 33.50 21.91 19.61
C LYS A 159 33.09 22.64 20.89
N VAL A 160 33.41 22.06 22.04
CA VAL A 160 33.27 22.73 23.33
C VAL A 160 34.51 23.59 23.51
N HIS A 161 34.39 24.90 23.34
CA HIS A 161 35.42 25.83 23.79
C HIS A 161 35.18 26.05 25.29
N ALA A 162 36.11 25.55 26.10
CA ALA A 162 36.22 25.82 27.53
C ALA A 162 36.81 27.21 27.76
#